data_AF-A0A5N6RGL6-F1
#
_entry.id   AF-A0A5N6RGL6-F1
#
_cell.length_a   1.000
_cell.length_b   1.000
_cell.length_c   1.000
_cell.angle_alpha   90.00
_cell.angle_beta   90.00
_cell.angle_gamma   90.00
#
_symmetry.space_group_name_H-M   'P 1'
#
loop_
_entity.id
_entity.type
_entity.pdbx_description
1 polymer ?
#
loop_
_entity_poly.entity_id
_entity_poly.type
_entity_poly.pdbx_seq_one_letter_code
_entity_poly.pdbx_strand_id
1 'polypeptide(L)'
;MSAVNITNVAVLDNPSAFLKPFQFEISYECLTPLKDDLEWKLIYVGSAEDETYDQLLESVLVGPVNVGNYRFVLQADPPDPSKIRDEDIIGVTVLLLTCSYLGQEFVRVGYYVNNDYGDEHLREEPPPRVLIDRVQRNILADKPRVTKFPINFHPENNEHGEEPPPLAEHAIASNEIGEEPLPSPDHPSNGQ
;
A
#
# COMPACT_ATOMS: atom_id res chain seq x y z
N MET A 1 -8.07 11.32 0.33
CA MET A 1 -8.57 10.30 1.30
C MET A 1 -8.39 8.93 0.66
N SER A 2 -7.99 7.90 1.42
CA SER A 2 -7.82 6.54 0.85
C SER A 2 -9.18 5.98 0.44
N ALA A 3 -9.29 5.35 -0.73
CA ALA A 3 -10.54 4.70 -1.19
C ALA A 3 -10.83 3.39 -0.43
N VAL A 4 -9.78 2.79 0.15
CA VAL A 4 -9.85 1.52 0.89
C VAL A 4 -9.23 1.69 2.26
N ASN A 5 -9.87 1.14 3.28
CA ASN A 5 -9.37 1.11 4.64
C ASN A 5 -9.40 -0.31 5.21
N ILE A 6 -8.24 -0.83 5.59
CA ILE A 6 -8.14 -2.11 6.30
C ILE A 6 -8.71 -1.92 7.71
N THR A 7 -9.72 -2.71 8.07
CA THR A 7 -10.38 -2.64 9.37
C THR A 7 -9.83 -3.67 10.35
N ASN A 8 -9.47 -4.86 9.88
CA ASN A 8 -8.85 -5.90 10.70
C ASN A 8 -8.01 -6.86 9.84
N VAL A 9 -6.95 -7.41 10.43
CA VAL A 9 -6.18 -8.52 9.86
C VAL A 9 -5.92 -9.52 10.98
N ALA A 10 -6.65 -10.62 10.98
CA ALA A 10 -6.50 -11.68 11.98
C ALA A 10 -5.56 -12.77 11.45
N VAL A 11 -4.52 -13.08 12.23
CA VAL A 11 -3.59 -14.18 11.95
C VAL A 11 -4.19 -15.47 12.51
N LEU A 12 -4.41 -16.46 11.65
CA LEU A 12 -4.98 -17.76 12.02
C LEU A 12 -3.87 -18.82 12.12
N ASP A 13 -4.12 -19.92 12.85
CA ASP A 13 -3.17 -21.02 13.11
C ASP A 13 -1.78 -20.49 13.54
N ASN A 14 -1.72 -19.77 14.67
CA ASN A 14 -0.49 -19.17 15.20
C ASN A 14 -0.38 -19.35 16.73
N PRO A 15 0.77 -19.78 17.27
CA PRO A 15 2.00 -20.20 16.57
C PRO A 15 1.83 -21.56 15.88
N SER A 16 2.67 -21.86 14.88
CA SER A 16 2.52 -23.06 14.05
C SER A 16 3.84 -23.52 13.44
N ALA A 17 3.89 -24.71 12.85
CA ALA A 17 5.11 -25.24 12.24
C ALA A 17 5.57 -24.35 11.07
N PHE A 18 6.89 -24.24 10.87
CA PHE A 18 7.48 -23.39 9.82
C PHE A 18 6.93 -23.74 8.43
N LEU A 19 6.78 -25.03 8.13
CA LEU A 19 6.31 -25.55 6.84
C LEU A 19 4.78 -25.62 6.69
N LYS A 20 4.01 -25.09 7.64
CA LYS A 20 2.55 -25.01 7.46
C LYS A 20 2.17 -23.78 6.63
N PRO A 21 1.02 -23.79 5.92
CA PRO A 21 0.53 -22.59 5.23
C PRO A 21 0.24 -21.43 6.19
N PHE A 22 0.46 -20.21 5.73
CA PHE A 22 -0.01 -19.00 6.41
C PHE A 22 -1.50 -18.80 6.15
N GLN A 23 -2.22 -18.26 7.13
CA GLN A 23 -3.65 -17.96 7.00
C GLN A 23 -3.96 -16.61 7.64
N PHE A 24 -4.49 -15.69 6.83
CA PHE A 24 -4.87 -14.34 7.24
C PHE A 24 -6.34 -14.10 6.90
N GLU A 25 -7.17 -13.81 7.91
CA GLU A 25 -8.51 -13.26 7.67
C GLU A 25 -8.40 -11.74 7.56
N ILE A 26 -8.60 -11.21 6.35
CA ILE A 26 -8.47 -9.79 6.04
C ILE A 26 -9.87 -9.20 5.95
N SER A 27 -10.11 -8.13 6.71
CA SER A 27 -11.33 -7.33 6.67
C SER A 27 -10.99 -5.90 6.24
N TYR A 28 -11.73 -5.36 5.28
CA TYR A 28 -11.53 -4.01 4.78
C TYR A 28 -12.85 -3.36 4.36
N GLU A 29 -12.85 -2.03 4.37
CA GLU A 29 -13.94 -1.19 3.91
C GLU A 29 -13.52 -0.48 2.62
N CYS A 30 -14.38 -0.53 1.61
CA CYS A 30 -14.26 0.23 0.38
C CYS A 30 -15.22 1.42 0.45
N LEU A 31 -14.67 2.64 0.39
CA LEU A 31 -15.40 3.90 0.56
C LEU A 31 -15.86 4.50 -0.77
N THR A 32 -15.13 4.21 -1.86
CA THR A 32 -15.48 4.63 -3.22
C THR A 32 -15.34 3.44 -4.18
N PRO A 33 -16.23 3.30 -5.17
CA PRO A 33 -16.17 2.17 -6.08
C PRO A 33 -14.87 2.19 -6.90
N LEU A 34 -14.23 1.04 -6.98
CA LEU A 34 -13.00 0.81 -7.75
C LEU A 34 -13.33 0.03 -9.02
N LYS A 35 -12.86 0.54 -10.16
CA LYS A 35 -13.09 -0.06 -11.48
C LYS A 35 -12.23 -1.32 -11.68
N ASP A 36 -11.00 -1.28 -11.17
CA ASP A 36 -10.01 -2.33 -11.32
C ASP A 36 -9.83 -3.14 -10.02
N ASP A 37 -9.01 -4.17 -10.09
CA ASP A 37 -8.78 -5.08 -8.99
C ASP A 37 -7.80 -4.50 -7.96
N LEU A 38 -8.08 -4.80 -6.69
CA LEU A 38 -7.08 -4.72 -5.63
C LEU A 38 -6.18 -5.94 -5.71
N GLU A 39 -4.87 -5.74 -5.67
CA GLU A 39 -3.89 -6.81 -5.60
C GLU A 39 -3.38 -6.94 -4.17
N TRP A 40 -3.62 -8.09 -3.55
CA TRP A 40 -3.14 -8.43 -2.22
C TRP A 40 -1.98 -9.39 -2.34
N LYS A 41 -0.84 -9.05 -1.75
CA LYS A 41 0.36 -9.90 -1.76
C LYS A 41 0.81 -10.23 -0.36
N LEU A 42 1.19 -11.49 -0.14
CA LEU A 42 1.89 -11.92 1.06
C LEU A 42 3.35 -12.19 0.71
N ILE A 43 4.26 -11.50 1.37
CA ILE A 43 5.69 -11.55 1.10
C ILE A 43 6.42 -11.93 2.38
N TYR A 44 7.32 -12.89 2.30
CA TYR A 44 8.20 -13.30 3.40
C TYR A 44 9.60 -12.73 3.17
N VAL A 45 10.12 -12.03 4.17
CA VAL A 45 11.47 -11.46 4.11
C VAL A 45 12.49 -12.57 4.40
N GLY A 46 13.27 -12.95 3.38
CA GLY A 46 14.23 -14.04 3.49
C GLY A 46 15.56 -13.64 4.12
N SER A 47 15.87 -12.35 4.15
CA SER A 47 17.07 -11.78 4.77
C SER A 47 16.78 -10.32 5.13
N ALA A 48 17.18 -9.89 6.32
CA ALA A 48 17.03 -8.48 6.71
C ALA A 48 17.96 -7.53 5.94
N GLU A 49 19.01 -8.07 5.32
CA GLU A 49 20.06 -7.30 4.64
C GLU A 49 19.91 -7.28 3.12
N ASP A 50 19.11 -8.20 2.56
CA ASP A 50 19.05 -8.44 1.11
C ASP A 50 17.65 -8.85 0.67
N GLU A 51 16.95 -7.92 0.02
CA GLU A 51 15.59 -8.10 -0.51
C GLU A 51 15.52 -9.13 -1.65
N THR A 52 16.66 -9.56 -2.23
CA THR A 52 16.65 -10.59 -3.28
C THR A 52 16.25 -11.97 -2.75
N TYR A 53 16.28 -12.16 -1.42
CA TYR A 53 15.79 -13.36 -0.75
C TYR A 53 14.29 -13.26 -0.40
N ASP A 54 13.63 -12.13 -0.65
CA ASP A 54 12.21 -11.98 -0.39
C ASP A 54 11.40 -12.91 -1.29
N GLN A 55 10.45 -13.61 -0.67
CA GLN A 55 9.62 -14.59 -1.35
C GLN A 55 8.19 -14.10 -1.39
N LEU A 56 7.67 -13.86 -2.59
CA LEU A 56 6.24 -13.68 -2.80
C LEU A 56 5.55 -15.04 -2.60
N LEU A 57 4.85 -15.19 -1.48
CA LEU A 57 4.17 -16.42 -1.11
C LEU A 57 2.81 -16.57 -1.81
N GLU A 58 2.08 -15.46 -1.93
CA GLU A 58 0.75 -15.45 -2.56
C GLU A 58 0.44 -14.07 -3.14
N SER A 59 -0.35 -14.05 -4.23
CA SER A 59 -0.84 -12.84 -4.90
C SER A 59 -2.28 -13.05 -5.38
N VAL A 60 -3.24 -12.38 -4.75
CA VAL A 60 -4.68 -12.50 -5.06
C VAL A 60 -5.23 -11.17 -5.55
N LEU A 61 -5.99 -11.23 -6.64
CA LEU A 61 -6.75 -10.11 -7.17
C LEU A 61 -8.19 -10.13 -6.64
N VAL A 62 -8.68 -8.99 -6.19
CA VAL A 62 -10.05 -8.81 -5.71
C VAL A 62 -10.65 -7.59 -6.39
N GLY A 63 -11.54 -7.82 -7.36
CA GLY A 63 -12.32 -6.76 -7.97
C GLY A 63 -13.28 -7.24 -9.07
N PRO A 64 -14.02 -6.31 -9.68
CA PRO A 64 -14.13 -4.89 -9.29
C PRO A 64 -14.78 -4.74 -7.89
N VAL A 65 -14.42 -3.68 -7.16
CA VAL A 65 -14.81 -3.51 -5.75
C VAL A 65 -15.83 -2.38 -5.61
N ASN A 66 -17.03 -2.71 -5.13
CA ASN A 66 -18.07 -1.72 -4.83
C ASN A 66 -17.90 -1.16 -3.42
N VAL A 67 -18.64 -0.08 -3.12
CA VAL A 67 -18.70 0.45 -1.75
C VAL A 67 -19.28 -0.60 -0.81
N GLY A 68 -18.60 -0.86 0.31
CA GLY A 68 -19.04 -1.84 1.29
C GLY A 68 -17.93 -2.39 2.17
N ASN A 69 -18.32 -3.32 3.04
CA ASN A 69 -17.41 -4.05 3.93
C ASN A 69 -17.15 -5.44 3.36
N TYR A 70 -15.88 -5.81 3.29
CA TYR A 70 -15.42 -7.06 2.70
C TYR A 70 -14.59 -7.82 3.71
N ARG A 71 -14.64 -9.15 3.59
CA ARG A 71 -13.82 -10.07 4.36
C ARG A 71 -13.52 -11.32 3.56
N PHE A 72 -12.26 -11.74 3.58
CA PHE A 72 -11.83 -12.98 2.95
C PHE A 72 -10.65 -13.59 3.71
N VAL A 73 -10.36 -14.87 3.45
CA VAL A 73 -9.18 -15.55 3.99
C VAL A 73 -8.15 -15.67 2.88
N LEU A 74 -6.97 -15.09 3.10
CA LEU A 74 -5.78 -15.28 2.29
C LEU A 74 -4.98 -16.44 2.88
N GLN A 75 -4.79 -17.51 2.11
CA GLN A 75 -3.95 -18.63 2.48
C GLN A 75 -2.75 -18.68 1.53
N ALA A 76 -1.55 -18.89 2.07
CA ALA A 76 -0.33 -18.96 1.30
C ALA A 76 0.54 -20.12 1.76
N ASP A 77 1.23 -20.79 0.84
CA ASP A 77 2.22 -21.80 1.17
C ASP A 77 3.40 -21.19 1.97
N PRO A 78 4.13 -21.98 2.78
CA PRO A 78 5.31 -21.50 3.48
C PRO A 78 6.41 -21.04 2.51
N PRO A 79 7.37 -20.19 2.93
CA PRO A 79 8.54 -19.90 2.12
C PRO A 79 9.36 -21.16 1.85
N ASP A 80 10.07 -21.16 0.73
CA ASP A 80 11.06 -22.18 0.40
C ASP A 80 12.31 -21.97 1.28
N PRO A 81 12.63 -22.91 2.19
CA PRO A 81 13.79 -22.77 3.07
C PRO A 81 15.11 -22.68 2.31
N SER A 82 15.20 -23.25 1.10
CA SER A 82 16.43 -23.24 0.31
C SER A 82 16.76 -21.87 -0.30
N LYS A 83 15.79 -20.94 -0.26
CA LYS A 83 15.92 -19.55 -0.72
C LYS A 83 16.00 -18.57 0.45
N ILE A 84 16.33 -19.05 1.64
CA ILE A 84 16.58 -18.24 2.84
C ILE A 84 18.05 -18.47 3.19
N ARG A 85 18.75 -17.44 3.69
CA ARG A 85 20.10 -17.64 4.22
C ARG A 85 20.00 -18.54 5.46
N ASP A 86 20.84 -19.57 5.56
CA ASP A 86 20.79 -20.53 6.68
C ASP A 86 20.78 -19.86 8.07
N GLU A 87 21.49 -18.74 8.20
CA GLU A 87 21.57 -17.94 9.42
C GLU A 87 20.31 -17.11 9.74
N ASP A 88 19.46 -16.85 8.75
CA ASP A 88 18.22 -16.07 8.88
C ASP A 88 16.97 -16.96 9.05
N ILE A 89 17.13 -18.30 8.97
CA ILE A 89 15.99 -19.22 9.17
C ILE A 89 15.51 -19.19 10.62
N ILE A 90 16.45 -19.21 11.58
CA ILE A 90 16.16 -19.13 13.02
C ILE A 90 16.33 -17.69 13.49
N GLY A 91 15.42 -17.21 14.30
CA GLY A 91 15.39 -15.84 14.82
C GLY A 91 14.22 -15.04 14.29
N VAL A 92 14.37 -13.72 14.27
CA VAL A 92 13.29 -12.80 13.93
C VAL A 92 13.42 -12.34 12.48
N THR A 93 12.34 -12.50 11.73
CA THR A 93 12.17 -11.92 10.39
C THR A 93 10.84 -11.17 10.28
N VAL A 94 10.47 -10.74 9.08
CA VAL A 94 9.27 -9.96 8.78
C VAL A 94 8.42 -10.65 7.72
N LEU A 95 7.11 -10.60 7.90
CA LEU A 95 6.10 -10.95 6.91
C LEU A 95 5.34 -9.68 6.52
N LEU A 96 5.17 -9.43 5.23
CA LEU A 96 4.53 -8.24 4.69
C LEU A 96 3.25 -8.64 3.96
N LEU A 97 2.11 -8.10 4.40
CA LEU A 97 0.87 -8.10 3.64
C LEU A 97 0.74 -6.73 2.96
N THR A 98 0.80 -6.70 1.64
CA THR A 98 0.62 -5.45 0.87
C THR A 98 -0.70 -5.46 0.12
N CYS A 99 -1.25 -4.26 -0.08
CA CYS A 99 -2.37 -4.06 -0.97
C CYS A 99 -2.05 -2.93 -1.95
N SER A 100 -2.27 -3.21 -3.22
CA SER A 100 -2.00 -2.32 -4.35
C SER A 100 -3.26 -2.12 -5.17
N TYR A 101 -3.37 -0.94 -5.78
CA TYR A 101 -4.39 -0.65 -6.78
C TYR A 101 -3.69 -0.06 -8.01
N LEU A 102 -4.00 -0.60 -9.21
CA LEU A 102 -3.32 -0.20 -10.46
C LEU A 102 -1.78 -0.25 -10.35
N GLY A 103 -1.25 -1.29 -9.70
CA GLY A 103 0.18 -1.48 -9.49
C GLY A 103 0.84 -0.53 -8.48
N GLN A 104 0.07 0.39 -7.86
CA GLN A 104 0.56 1.29 -6.82
C GLN A 104 0.19 0.75 -5.45
N GLU A 105 1.19 0.42 -4.64
CA GLU A 105 0.99 0.01 -3.25
C GLU A 105 0.51 1.21 -2.43
N PHE A 106 -0.60 1.03 -1.70
CA PHE A 106 -1.16 2.09 -0.84
C PHE A 106 -1.18 1.71 0.64
N VAL A 107 -1.03 0.44 0.97
CA VAL A 107 -0.91 -0.03 2.35
C VAL A 107 -0.04 -1.27 2.45
N ARG A 108 0.75 -1.30 3.52
CA ARG A 108 1.60 -2.41 3.93
C ARG A 108 1.40 -2.69 5.40
N VAL A 109 1.12 -3.93 5.74
CA VAL A 109 1.01 -4.43 7.12
C VAL A 109 2.15 -5.42 7.35
N GLY A 110 3.13 -5.01 8.14
CA GLY A 110 4.27 -5.83 8.51
C GLY A 110 4.07 -6.51 9.86
N TYR A 111 4.40 -7.79 9.93
CA TYR A 111 4.44 -8.59 11.16
C TYR A 111 5.85 -9.08 11.42
N TYR A 112 6.30 -9.00 12.67
CA TYR A 112 7.47 -9.77 13.07
C TYR A 112 7.11 -11.24 13.18
N VAL A 113 7.97 -12.10 12.65
CA VAL A 113 7.86 -13.55 12.77
C VAL A 113 9.09 -14.03 13.53
N ASN A 114 8.87 -14.72 14.64
CA ASN A 114 9.94 -15.39 15.37
C ASN A 114 9.93 -16.88 15.03
N ASN A 115 10.99 -17.35 14.38
CA ASN A 115 11.23 -18.75 14.08
C ASN A 115 12.18 -19.32 15.12
N ASP A 116 11.76 -20.35 15.83
CA ASP A 116 12.58 -20.99 16.86
C ASP A 116 12.27 -22.48 16.95
N TYR A 117 13.14 -23.25 17.60
CA TYR A 117 12.83 -24.65 17.88
C TYR A 117 11.77 -24.75 18.97
N GLY A 118 10.76 -25.60 18.75
CA GLY A 118 9.77 -25.90 19.80
C GLY A 118 10.35 -26.71 20.97
N ASP A 119 11.49 -27.39 20.76
CA ASP A 119 12.19 -28.18 21.76
C ASP A 119 13.25 -27.34 22.49
N GLU A 120 13.26 -27.36 23.82
CA GLU A 120 14.19 -26.60 24.65
C GLU A 120 15.65 -27.02 24.46
N HIS A 121 15.92 -28.32 24.32
CA HIS A 121 17.29 -28.81 24.12
C HIS A 121 17.89 -28.34 22.79
N LEU A 122 17.07 -28.31 21.72
CA LEU A 122 17.49 -27.77 20.42
C LEU A 122 17.72 -26.25 20.44
N ARG A 123 17.13 -25.52 21.39
CA ARG A 123 17.37 -24.09 21.57
C ARG A 123 18.67 -23.82 22.34
N GLU A 124 18.94 -24.61 23.37
CA GLU A 124 20.17 -24.47 24.17
C GLU A 124 21.40 -24.96 23.40
N GLU A 125 21.27 -26.05 22.65
CA GLU A 125 22.33 -26.65 21.85
C GLU A 125 21.89 -26.78 20.39
N PRO A 126 21.86 -25.67 19.63
CA PRO A 126 21.39 -25.69 18.25
C PRO A 126 22.32 -26.53 17.37
N PRO A 127 21.75 -27.41 16.50
CA PRO A 127 22.53 -28.23 15.60
C PRO A 127 23.27 -27.35 14.56
N PRO A 128 24.42 -27.81 14.02
CA PRO A 128 25.15 -27.06 12.99
C PRO A 128 24.37 -26.80 11.70
N ARG A 129 23.33 -27.60 11.42
CA ARG A 129 22.41 -27.41 10.30
C ARG A 129 20.99 -27.32 10.84
N VAL A 130 20.23 -26.37 10.32
CA VAL A 130 18.87 -26.12 10.77
C VAL A 130 17.97 -27.32 10.44
N LEU A 131 17.23 -27.80 11.44
CA LEU A 131 16.25 -28.88 11.28
C LEU A 131 14.88 -28.27 11.00
N ILE A 132 14.61 -27.92 9.74
CA ILE A 132 13.40 -27.18 9.31
C ILE A 132 12.10 -27.80 9.84
N ASP A 133 11.98 -29.13 9.83
CA ASP A 133 10.79 -29.84 10.31
C ASP A 133 10.51 -29.67 11.82
N ARG A 134 11.49 -29.15 12.58
CA ARG A 134 11.41 -28.89 14.02
C ARG A 134 11.24 -27.41 14.34
N VAL A 135 11.27 -26.54 13.33
CA VAL A 135 11.12 -25.10 13.49
C VAL A 135 9.64 -24.76 13.64
N GLN A 136 9.34 -23.97 14.66
CA GLN A 136 8.04 -23.37 14.89
C GLN A 136 8.15 -21.87 14.60
N ARG A 137 7.16 -21.33 13.89
CA ARG A 137 7.01 -19.90 13.69
C ARG A 137 5.95 -19.33 14.63
N ASN A 138 6.22 -18.13 15.13
CA ASN A 138 5.27 -17.32 15.88
C ASN A 138 5.21 -15.92 15.29
N ILE A 139 4.06 -15.58 14.73
CA ILE A 139 3.76 -14.26 14.17
C ILE A 139 3.27 -13.36 15.30
N LEU A 140 3.95 -12.23 15.52
CA LEU A 140 3.57 -11.25 16.54
C LEU A 140 2.34 -10.43 16.07
N ALA A 141 1.18 -11.07 16.09
CA ALA A 141 -0.07 -10.52 15.56
C ALA A 141 -0.57 -9.26 16.28
N ASP A 142 -0.24 -9.09 17.56
CA ASP A 142 -0.74 -7.97 18.39
C ASP A 142 -0.07 -6.63 18.10
N LYS A 143 1.08 -6.62 17.41
CA LYS A 143 1.87 -5.41 17.15
C LYS A 143 2.22 -5.26 15.66
N PRO A 144 1.21 -5.21 14.76
CA PRO A 144 1.47 -5.00 13.35
C PRO A 144 2.04 -3.60 13.12
N ARG A 145 2.93 -3.49 12.13
CA ARG A 145 3.43 -2.21 11.62
C ARG A 145 2.67 -1.85 10.36
N VAL A 146 1.80 -0.86 10.44
CA VAL A 146 1.01 -0.40 9.31
C VAL A 146 1.65 0.85 8.71
N THR A 147 2.03 0.76 7.43
CA THR A 147 2.51 1.89 6.63
C THR A 147 1.50 2.15 5.53
N LYS A 148 1.13 3.43 5.33
CA LYS A 148 0.20 3.86 4.29
C LYS A 148 0.93 4.77 3.31
N PHE A 149 0.70 4.57 2.02
CA PHE A 149 1.28 5.35 0.95
C PHE A 149 0.15 6.08 0.20
N PRO A 150 0.28 7.40 -0.03
CA PRO A 150 -0.72 8.13 -0.80
C PRO A 150 -0.65 7.73 -2.28
N ILE A 151 -1.78 7.35 -2.86
CA ILE A 151 -1.91 7.05 -4.30
C ILE A 151 -3.15 7.74 -4.88
N ASN A 152 -3.23 7.82 -6.21
CA ASN A 152 -4.43 8.27 -6.90
C ASN A 152 -5.31 7.08 -7.29
N PHE A 153 -6.47 6.94 -6.64
CA PHE A 153 -7.45 5.88 -6.94
C PHE A 153 -8.36 6.19 -8.15
N HIS A 154 -8.37 7.44 -8.62
CA HIS A 154 -9.22 7.89 -9.73
C HIS A 154 -8.41 8.76 -10.72
N PRO A 155 -7.46 8.18 -11.47
CA PRO A 155 -6.60 8.93 -12.38
C PRO A 155 -7.38 9.66 -13.49
N GLU A 156 -8.47 9.09 -13.99
CA GLU A 156 -9.27 9.68 -15.09
C GLU A 156 -10.08 10.93 -14.68
N ASN A 157 -10.31 11.16 -13.38
CA ASN A 157 -11.03 12.36 -12.93
C ASN A 157 -10.14 13.62 -12.93
N ASN A 158 -8.84 13.50 -13.18
CA ASN A 158 -7.90 14.63 -13.18
C ASN A 158 -7.76 15.33 -14.55
N GLU A 159 -8.40 14.85 -15.62
CA GLU A 159 -8.28 15.48 -16.96
C GLU A 159 -9.27 16.63 -17.19
N HIS A 160 -10.16 16.92 -16.25
CA HIS A 160 -11.09 18.06 -16.30
C HIS A 160 -11.21 18.76 -14.94
N GLY A 161 -10.24 19.60 -14.58
CA GLY A 161 -10.33 20.33 -13.31
C GLY A 161 -9.19 21.27 -12.93
N GLU A 162 -8.50 21.90 -13.87
CA GLU A 162 -7.74 23.14 -13.58
C GLU A 162 -8.41 24.28 -14.35
N GLU A 163 -9.46 24.85 -13.74
CA GLU A 163 -9.97 26.15 -14.13
C GLU A 163 -8.94 27.20 -13.68
N PRO A 164 -8.37 28.03 -14.57
CA PRO A 164 -7.43 29.05 -14.15
C PRO A 164 -8.12 30.00 -13.16
N PRO A 165 -7.41 30.46 -12.10
CA PRO A 165 -8.02 31.33 -11.10
C PRO A 165 -8.55 32.61 -11.78
N PRO A 166 -9.75 33.10 -11.41
CA PRO A 166 -10.27 34.33 -11.97
C PRO A 166 -9.34 35.48 -11.56
N LEU A 167 -8.76 36.16 -12.56
CA LEU A 167 -8.08 37.43 -12.38
C LEU A 167 -9.08 38.42 -11.78
N ALA A 168 -8.85 38.79 -10.52
CA ALA A 168 -9.63 39.79 -9.82
C ALA A 168 -9.50 41.15 -10.53
N GLU A 169 -10.60 41.63 -11.13
CA GLU A 169 -10.76 43.02 -11.55
C GLU A 169 -10.77 43.91 -10.29
N HIS A 170 -9.63 44.52 -10.00
CA HIS A 170 -9.57 45.63 -9.05
C HIS A 170 -10.15 46.88 -9.71
N ALA A 171 -11.35 47.24 -9.26
CA ALA A 171 -11.97 48.54 -9.44
C ALA A 171 -11.02 49.67 -9.03
N ILE A 172 -10.64 50.52 -9.99
CA ILE A 172 -10.07 51.84 -9.71
C ILE A 172 -11.25 52.81 -9.69
N ALA A 173 -11.62 53.26 -8.49
CA ALA A 173 -12.52 54.38 -8.29
C ALA A 173 -11.69 55.63 -7.96
N SER A 174 -11.78 56.65 -8.80
CA SER A 174 -11.43 58.03 -8.46
C SER A 174 -12.22 59.00 -9.34
N ASN A 175 -12.74 60.03 -8.68
CA ASN A 175 -13.92 60.84 -9.02
C ASN A 175 -13.78 61.88 -10.15
N GLU A 176 -14.94 62.12 -10.78
CA GLU A 176 -15.56 63.38 -11.27
C GLU A 176 -14.72 64.51 -11.92
N ILE A 177 -15.16 64.97 -13.11
CA ILE A 177 -15.85 66.26 -13.40
C ILE A 177 -15.73 66.57 -14.92
N GLY A 178 -16.85 66.92 -15.59
CA GLY A 178 -16.87 67.94 -16.67
C GLY A 178 -17.31 67.53 -18.10
N GLU A 179 -18.59 67.82 -18.41
CA GLU A 179 -19.19 68.38 -19.66
C GLU A 179 -18.76 67.90 -21.09
N GLU A 180 -19.70 67.25 -21.79
CA GLU A 180 -20.29 67.48 -23.16
C GLU A 180 -19.48 68.08 -24.35
N PRO A 181 -19.90 67.90 -25.64
CA PRO A 181 -19.90 66.71 -26.49
C PRO A 181 -19.12 66.90 -27.84
N LEU A 182 -19.02 65.81 -28.63
CA LEU A 182 -18.48 65.60 -30.00
C LEU A 182 -18.53 66.78 -31.01
N PRO A 183 -17.58 66.90 -31.97
CA PRO A 183 -17.66 66.13 -33.24
C PRO A 183 -16.32 65.70 -33.90
N SER A 184 -16.42 64.74 -34.83
CA SER A 184 -15.41 64.33 -35.85
C SER A 184 -15.23 65.41 -36.95
N PRO A 185 -14.48 65.20 -38.06
CA PRO A 185 -13.35 64.30 -38.40
C PRO A 185 -12.14 65.10 -38.98
N ASP A 186 -11.00 64.45 -39.28
CA ASP A 186 -10.23 64.74 -40.52
C ASP A 186 -9.05 63.75 -40.74
N HIS A 187 -9.02 63.21 -41.95
CA HIS A 187 -7.90 62.52 -42.64
C HIS A 187 -6.96 63.60 -43.24
N PRO A 188 -5.87 63.32 -44.01
CA PRO A 188 -5.04 62.12 -44.18
C PRO A 188 -3.51 62.40 -44.25
N SER A 189 -2.74 61.31 -44.47
CA SER A 189 -1.55 61.19 -45.36
C SER A 189 -0.27 62.01 -45.13
N ASN A 190 0.82 61.31 -44.81
CA ASN A 190 2.05 61.17 -45.62
C ASN A 190 3.02 60.25 -44.84
N GLY A 191 3.69 59.24 -45.39
CA GLY A 191 4.10 59.06 -46.78
C GLY A 191 5.54 59.52 -46.99
N GLN A 192 6.50 58.86 -46.34
CA GLN A 192 7.82 58.46 -46.87
C GLN A 192 8.62 57.68 -45.82
#